data_AF-A0A520LC74-F1
#
_entry.id   AF-A0A520LC74-F1
#
_cell.length_a   1.000
_cell.length_b   1.000
_cell.length_c   1.000
_cell.angle_alpha   90.00
_cell.angle_beta   90.00
_cell.angle_gamma   90.00
#
_symmetry.space_group_name_H-M   'P 1'
#
loop_
_entity.id
_entity.type
_entity.pdbx_description
1 polymer ?
#
loop_
_entity_poly.entity_id
_entity_poly.type
_entity_poly.pdbx_seq_one_letter_code
_entity_poly.pdbx_strand_id
1 'polypeptide(L)'
;MKTASIIPLVLSGALLIVVHLHADDDEATKNNSPVEVYADCHVHLLDFLQNGEFQNADHKFPGGKYGAQSATGRYASLPFGERGRRIEALLESMGRAKVRHALVMGMPFIKKWSANEPFKRPRYYLDSPSRVKPARDSDVSVAAAIVDYKLHYADDPAKLAQLDQIHPSLCGFDTTDLGAVDLLIKRIKEFPGVWECVGEVMSRHDDLTNLTTGERPHANHPALARVARFAGEHYLPVTIHHNIAPISRNGDEVKLPYYLNEFIQLIDYCRVGKGDCKQSTTFIWCHSGISRRIVVDNLPFWINEVLKEYGDQVYIDLSWVVLQDYVMKDLDTWVGLIKRYPNRFMIGSDVVGKVSGISATLRPYDDLLRVLPEAVRRKVAHDNFANLMESMASKRAAAGLGGKGIVLASDYEYSDKAHVQPSFKAPPFMEPRLVRAASSN
;
A
#
# COMPACT_ATOMS: atom_id res chain seq x y z
N MET A 1 -41.12 47.08 28.10
CA MET A 1 -40.06 46.18 28.61
C MET A 1 -39.69 45.20 27.50
N LYS A 2 -38.55 45.41 26.85
CA LYS A 2 -37.89 44.46 25.94
C LYS A 2 -36.68 43.93 26.69
N THR A 3 -36.61 42.62 26.93
CA THR A 3 -35.42 41.97 27.48
C THR A 3 -34.68 41.29 26.35
N ALA A 4 -33.53 41.87 26.00
CA ALA A 4 -32.54 41.25 25.13
C ALA A 4 -31.64 40.36 26.00
N SER A 5 -31.42 39.11 25.58
CA SER A 5 -30.39 38.25 26.16
C SER A 5 -29.42 37.87 25.04
N ILE A 6 -28.18 38.32 25.20
CA ILE A 6 -27.04 38.05 24.33
C ILE A 6 -26.48 36.68 24.73
N ILE A 7 -26.32 35.77 23.77
CA ILE A 7 -25.61 34.49 23.96
C ILE A 7 -24.30 34.57 23.15
N PRO A 8 -23.13 34.21 23.71
CA PRO A 8 -21.86 34.33 23.02
C PRO A 8 -21.66 33.22 21.98
N LEU A 9 -21.12 33.62 20.83
CA LEU A 9 -20.72 32.75 19.74
C LEU A 9 -19.42 32.01 20.13
N VAL A 10 -19.52 30.72 20.42
CA VAL A 10 -18.35 29.84 20.55
C VAL A 10 -17.95 29.41 19.14
N LEU A 11 -16.81 29.91 18.65
CA LEU A 11 -16.15 29.39 17.46
C LEU A 11 -15.66 27.96 17.74
N SER A 12 -16.41 26.96 17.29
CA SER A 12 -15.96 25.58 17.21
C SER A 12 -15.12 25.38 15.95
N GLY A 13 -13.93 24.80 16.16
CA GLY A 13 -12.89 24.61 15.16
C GLY A 13 -13.26 23.75 13.95
N ALA A 14 -12.41 23.89 12.94
CA ALA A 14 -12.51 23.33 11.60
C ALA A 14 -12.92 21.86 11.59
N LEU A 15 -14.13 21.61 11.08
CA LEU A 15 -14.58 20.31 10.64
C LEU A 15 -13.84 19.98 9.33
N LEU A 16 -12.78 19.16 9.40
CA LEU A 16 -12.17 18.61 8.19
C LEU A 16 -13.22 17.73 7.50
N ILE A 17 -13.73 18.21 6.37
CA ILE A 17 -14.68 17.51 5.52
C ILE A 17 -14.01 16.24 5.01
N VAL A 18 -14.49 15.08 5.44
CA VAL A 18 -14.32 13.85 4.67
C VAL A 18 -15.08 14.07 3.38
N VAL A 19 -14.37 14.43 2.32
CA VAL A 19 -14.95 14.55 0.98
C VAL A 19 -15.51 13.18 0.62
N HIS A 20 -16.82 13.03 0.77
CA HIS A 20 -17.56 11.95 0.15
C HIS A 20 -17.56 12.27 -1.34
N LEU A 21 -16.50 11.87 -2.04
CA LEU A 21 -16.47 11.85 -3.50
C LEU A 21 -17.66 10.99 -3.94
N HIS A 22 -18.74 11.66 -4.33
CA HIS A 22 -19.82 11.07 -5.08
C HIS A 22 -19.21 10.64 -6.41
N ALA A 23 -19.23 9.34 -6.65
CA ALA A 23 -18.74 8.74 -7.89
C ALA A 23 -19.86 8.82 -8.93
N ASP A 24 -20.29 10.03 -9.26
CA ASP A 24 -21.17 10.32 -10.39
C ASP A 24 -20.67 11.63 -11.01
N ASP A 25 -19.71 11.49 -11.93
CA ASP A 25 -19.37 12.44 -13.00
C ASP A 25 -18.37 11.76 -13.96
N ASP A 26 -18.76 10.59 -14.48
CA ASP A 26 -18.10 9.93 -15.60
C ASP A 26 -18.92 10.22 -16.86
N GLU A 27 -18.65 11.33 -17.58
CA GLU A 27 -18.80 11.39 -19.05
C GLU A 27 -18.35 12.70 -19.76
N ALA A 28 -17.97 13.77 -19.05
CA ALA A 28 -17.76 15.08 -19.73
C ALA A 28 -16.41 15.80 -19.54
N THR A 29 -15.37 15.18 -18.96
CA THR A 29 -14.01 15.77 -18.96
C THR A 29 -13.08 15.00 -19.89
N LYS A 30 -13.01 15.49 -21.13
CA LYS A 30 -12.10 15.04 -22.20
C LYS A 30 -10.68 14.79 -21.66
N ASN A 31 -10.22 13.54 -21.79
CA ASN A 31 -8.97 13.11 -22.43
C ASN A 31 -7.74 14.06 -22.42
N ASN A 32 -7.47 14.77 -21.32
CA ASN A 32 -6.34 15.71 -21.17
C ASN A 32 -5.28 15.21 -20.17
N SER A 33 -5.25 13.90 -19.93
CA SER A 33 -4.18 13.29 -19.12
C SER A 33 -2.85 13.46 -19.86
N PRO A 34 -1.76 13.80 -19.15
CA PRO A 34 -0.43 13.95 -19.73
C PRO A 34 0.24 12.60 -20.06
N VAL A 35 -0.44 11.47 -19.79
CA VAL A 35 0.01 10.10 -20.04
C VAL A 35 -1.10 9.24 -20.66
N GLU A 36 -0.70 8.21 -21.42
CA GLU A 36 -1.66 7.29 -22.03
C GLU A 36 -2.17 6.22 -21.05
N VAL A 37 -1.28 5.77 -20.16
CA VAL A 37 -1.55 4.69 -19.21
C VAL A 37 -0.89 4.97 -17.86
N TYR A 38 -1.47 4.38 -16.82
CA TYR A 38 -0.94 4.39 -15.46
C TYR A 38 -0.61 2.97 -15.00
N ALA A 39 0.28 2.89 -14.02
CA ALA A 39 0.40 1.76 -13.12
C ALA A 39 0.04 2.22 -11.71
N ASP A 40 -0.80 1.46 -11.02
CA ASP A 40 -1.23 1.73 -9.67
C ASP A 40 -0.47 0.82 -8.70
N CYS A 41 0.54 1.35 -8.03
CA CYS A 41 1.35 0.54 -7.13
C CYS A 41 0.71 0.30 -5.75
N HIS A 42 -0.56 0.69 -5.53
CA HIS A 42 -1.17 0.61 -4.20
C HIS A 42 -2.71 0.50 -4.25
N VAL A 43 -3.25 -0.73 -4.22
CA VAL A 43 -4.69 -1.00 -4.19
C VAL A 43 -5.03 -2.00 -3.08
N HIS A 44 -5.89 -1.61 -2.14
CA HIS A 44 -6.54 -2.53 -1.22
C HIS A 44 -7.91 -2.96 -1.76
N LEU A 45 -8.03 -4.22 -2.16
CA LEU A 45 -9.28 -4.82 -2.64
C LEU A 45 -10.33 -4.94 -1.52
N LEU A 46 -9.88 -4.98 -0.26
CA LEU A 46 -10.71 -5.14 0.92
C LEU A 46 -10.57 -3.93 1.85
N ASP A 47 -11.61 -3.66 2.63
CA ASP A 47 -11.65 -2.64 3.69
C ASP A 47 -11.33 -3.24 5.07
N PHE A 48 -11.39 -2.41 6.11
CA PHE A 48 -11.18 -2.83 7.50
C PHE A 48 -12.30 -3.73 8.06
N LEU A 49 -13.35 -4.01 7.29
CA LEU A 49 -14.35 -5.02 7.57
C LEU A 49 -14.16 -6.28 6.70
N GLN A 50 -13.06 -6.37 5.97
CA GLN A 50 -12.66 -7.50 5.12
C GLN A 50 -13.65 -7.75 3.98
N ASN A 51 -14.31 -6.70 3.48
CA ASN A 51 -15.13 -6.74 2.28
C ASN A 51 -14.72 -5.60 1.33
N GLY A 52 -15.26 -5.59 0.12
CA GLY A 52 -14.96 -4.53 -0.84
C GLY A 52 -15.95 -4.56 -1.98
N GLU A 53 -15.85 -3.58 -2.86
CA GLU A 53 -16.64 -3.51 -4.09
C GLU A 53 -16.55 -4.78 -4.93
N PHE A 54 -17.63 -5.07 -5.64
CA PHE A 54 -17.73 -6.20 -6.55
C PHE A 54 -18.78 -5.92 -7.61
N GLN A 55 -18.67 -6.57 -8.76
CA GLN A 55 -19.65 -6.42 -9.83
C GLN A 55 -21.00 -7.02 -9.42
N ASN A 56 -22.02 -6.17 -9.44
CA ASN A 56 -23.38 -6.47 -9.00
C ASN A 56 -24.44 -5.80 -9.89
N ALA A 57 -24.10 -5.54 -11.16
CA ALA A 57 -25.04 -5.00 -12.14
C ALA A 57 -26.26 -5.92 -12.39
N ASP A 58 -26.12 -7.23 -12.11
CA ASP A 58 -27.21 -8.20 -12.15
C ASP A 58 -28.10 -8.19 -10.89
N HIS A 59 -27.77 -7.36 -9.90
CA HIS A 59 -28.46 -7.25 -8.61
C HIS A 59 -28.59 -8.59 -7.86
N LYS A 60 -27.67 -9.53 -8.09
CA LYS A 60 -27.67 -10.83 -7.42
C LYS A 60 -27.49 -10.72 -5.91
N PHE A 61 -26.71 -9.74 -5.46
CA PHE A 61 -26.45 -9.47 -4.04
C PHE A 61 -27.00 -8.09 -3.62
N PRO A 62 -27.19 -7.85 -2.31
CA PRO A 62 -27.62 -6.54 -1.83
C PRO A 62 -26.62 -5.43 -2.19
N GLY A 63 -27.15 -4.27 -2.58
CA GLY A 63 -26.37 -3.07 -2.88
C GLY A 63 -26.54 -2.58 -4.32
N GLY A 64 -25.89 -1.46 -4.64
CA GLY A 64 -25.87 -0.91 -6.00
C GLY A 64 -24.99 -1.71 -6.97
N LYS A 65 -24.63 -1.10 -8.11
CA LYS A 65 -23.84 -1.77 -9.17
C LYS A 65 -22.49 -2.32 -8.69
N TYR A 66 -21.87 -1.68 -7.72
CA TYR A 66 -20.62 -2.15 -7.09
C TYR A 66 -20.82 -2.78 -5.70
N GLY A 67 -22.05 -3.18 -5.37
CA GLY A 67 -22.36 -3.91 -4.12
C GLY A 67 -22.42 -3.06 -2.86
N ALA A 68 -22.21 -1.74 -2.94
CA ALA A 68 -22.38 -0.84 -1.80
C ALA A 68 -23.85 -0.74 -1.40
N GLN A 69 -24.18 -1.06 -0.15
CA GLN A 69 -25.54 -0.94 0.37
C GLN A 69 -25.86 0.51 0.73
N SER A 70 -26.98 1.06 0.22
CA SER A 70 -27.36 2.47 0.41
C SER A 70 -27.45 2.90 1.88
N ALA A 71 -27.98 2.04 2.75
CA ALA A 71 -28.19 2.36 4.16
C ALA A 71 -26.90 2.41 4.99
N THR A 72 -25.86 1.65 4.61
CA THR A 72 -24.67 1.45 5.46
C THR A 72 -23.35 1.78 4.78
N GLY A 73 -23.33 1.85 3.44
CA GLY A 73 -22.13 1.91 2.62
C GLY A 73 -21.23 0.68 2.77
N ARG A 74 -21.76 -0.45 3.25
CA ARG A 74 -21.02 -1.71 3.41
C ARG A 74 -21.26 -2.64 2.22
N TYR A 75 -20.37 -3.60 2.07
CA TYR A 75 -20.43 -4.62 1.04
C TYR A 75 -20.87 -5.96 1.64
N ALA A 76 -21.60 -6.74 0.85
CA ALA A 76 -21.89 -8.12 1.21
C ALA A 76 -20.62 -8.99 1.15
N SER A 77 -20.57 -9.98 2.04
CA SER A 77 -19.61 -11.08 1.91
C SER A 77 -20.06 -11.99 0.78
N LEU A 78 -19.15 -12.27 -0.15
CA LEU A 78 -19.46 -13.11 -1.31
C LEU A 78 -19.18 -14.58 -0.97
N PRO A 79 -20.11 -15.50 -1.30
CA PRO A 79 -19.90 -16.92 -1.07
C PRO A 79 -18.86 -17.50 -2.02
N PHE A 80 -18.52 -18.77 -1.80
CA PHE A 80 -17.62 -19.51 -2.68
C PHE A 80 -18.12 -19.52 -4.14
N GLY A 81 -17.21 -19.33 -5.09
CA GLY A 81 -17.52 -19.26 -6.53
C GLY A 81 -17.97 -17.88 -7.01
N GLU A 82 -18.22 -16.93 -6.12
CA GLU A 82 -18.73 -15.60 -6.49
C GLU A 82 -17.72 -14.48 -6.23
N ARG A 83 -16.59 -14.75 -5.58
CA ARG A 83 -15.62 -13.70 -5.21
C ARG A 83 -14.89 -13.12 -6.43
N GLY A 84 -14.89 -13.83 -7.56
CA GLY A 84 -14.38 -13.33 -8.85
C GLY A 84 -14.99 -12.00 -9.30
N ARG A 85 -16.20 -11.69 -8.83
CA ARG A 85 -16.85 -10.38 -9.04
C ARG A 85 -16.05 -9.20 -8.51
N ARG A 86 -15.18 -9.40 -7.51
CA ARG A 86 -14.24 -8.36 -7.04
C ARG A 86 -13.17 -8.05 -8.10
N ILE A 87 -12.67 -9.09 -8.76
CA ILE A 87 -11.69 -8.95 -9.84
C ILE A 87 -12.33 -8.28 -11.06
N GLU A 88 -13.59 -8.60 -11.38
CA GLU A 88 -14.34 -7.91 -12.43
C GLU A 88 -14.48 -6.41 -12.15
N ALA A 89 -14.91 -6.03 -10.94
CA ALA A 89 -15.03 -4.61 -10.57
C ALA A 89 -13.69 -3.88 -10.58
N LEU A 90 -12.61 -4.55 -10.15
CA LEU A 90 -11.26 -4.02 -10.22
C LEU A 90 -10.83 -3.79 -11.69
N LEU A 91 -10.94 -4.78 -12.56
CA LEU A 91 -10.54 -4.69 -13.97
C LEU A 91 -11.36 -3.64 -14.71
N GLU A 92 -12.66 -3.54 -14.45
CA GLU A 92 -13.52 -2.47 -14.99
C GLU A 92 -13.03 -1.08 -14.55
N SER A 93 -12.70 -0.93 -13.26
CA SER A 93 -12.23 0.34 -12.71
C SER A 93 -10.84 0.71 -13.21
N MET A 94 -9.93 -0.27 -13.36
CA MET A 94 -8.63 -0.09 -14.01
C MET A 94 -8.81 0.35 -15.47
N GLY A 95 -9.73 -0.27 -16.21
CA GLY A 95 -10.07 0.10 -17.58
C GLY A 95 -10.49 1.57 -17.69
N ARG A 96 -11.45 2.00 -16.86
CA ARG A 96 -11.90 3.41 -16.79
C ARG A 96 -10.78 4.38 -16.42
N ALA A 97 -9.87 3.96 -15.53
CA ALA A 97 -8.74 4.76 -15.09
C ALA A 97 -7.50 4.69 -16.01
N LYS A 98 -7.54 3.93 -17.12
CA LYS A 98 -6.39 3.63 -17.98
C LYS A 98 -5.20 3.01 -17.22
N VAL A 99 -5.47 2.26 -16.16
CA VAL A 99 -4.46 1.50 -15.42
C VAL A 99 -4.19 0.18 -16.15
N ARG A 100 -2.90 -0.17 -16.31
CA ARG A 100 -2.45 -1.41 -16.95
C ARG A 100 -1.72 -2.37 -16.02
N HIS A 101 -1.28 -1.89 -14.87
CA HIS A 101 -0.68 -2.70 -13.82
C HIS A 101 -1.19 -2.22 -12.47
N ALA A 102 -1.64 -3.13 -11.62
CA ALA A 102 -2.10 -2.80 -10.27
C ALA A 102 -1.47 -3.75 -9.23
N LEU A 103 -0.83 -3.20 -8.20
CA LEU A 103 -0.46 -3.95 -6.99
C LEU A 103 -1.70 -4.13 -6.13
N VAL A 104 -2.18 -5.35 -5.97
CA VAL A 104 -3.45 -5.65 -5.31
C VAL A 104 -3.21 -6.47 -4.06
N MET A 105 -3.65 -5.93 -2.93
CA MET A 105 -3.61 -6.60 -1.65
C MET A 105 -5.00 -6.58 -1.00
N GLY A 106 -5.17 -7.37 0.06
CA GLY A 106 -6.33 -7.24 0.92
C GLY A 106 -6.11 -6.09 1.91
N MET A 107 -6.74 -6.15 3.09
CA MET A 107 -6.44 -5.23 4.19
C MET A 107 -5.76 -6.03 5.31
N PRO A 108 -4.53 -5.67 5.75
CA PRO A 108 -3.78 -6.43 6.78
C PRO A 108 -4.51 -6.59 8.11
N PHE A 109 -5.48 -5.71 8.38
CA PHE A 109 -6.17 -5.64 9.65
C PHE A 109 -7.70 -5.63 9.52
N ILE A 110 -8.37 -6.20 10.51
CA ILE A 110 -9.81 -6.07 10.73
C ILE A 110 -10.08 -5.17 11.93
N LYS A 111 -11.01 -4.22 11.78
CA LYS A 111 -11.45 -3.34 12.85
C LYS A 111 -12.39 -4.07 13.80
N LYS A 112 -12.04 -4.12 15.09
CA LYS A 112 -12.93 -4.64 16.12
C LYS A 112 -14.14 -3.72 16.26
N TRP A 113 -15.32 -4.31 16.35
CA TRP A 113 -16.50 -3.62 16.88
C TRP A 113 -16.64 -3.99 18.36
N SER A 114 -16.39 -3.01 19.24
CA SER A 114 -16.46 -3.22 20.69
C SER A 114 -17.88 -3.06 21.22
N ALA A 115 -18.24 -3.82 22.25
CA ALA A 115 -19.51 -3.65 22.97
C ALA A 115 -19.67 -2.22 23.56
N ASN A 116 -18.55 -1.53 23.80
CA ASN A 116 -18.53 -0.15 24.27
C ASN A 116 -18.80 0.89 23.16
N GLU A 117 -19.11 0.45 21.93
CA GLU A 117 -19.44 1.29 20.77
C GLU A 117 -20.85 0.99 20.25
N PRO A 118 -21.91 1.23 21.06
CA PRO A 118 -23.27 0.80 20.73
C PRO A 118 -23.95 1.65 19.64
N PHE A 119 -23.41 2.82 19.32
CA PHE A 119 -24.07 3.81 18.46
C PHE A 119 -23.86 3.56 16.96
N LYS A 120 -22.70 3.03 16.53
CA LYS A 120 -22.40 2.73 15.13
C LYS A 120 -21.22 1.79 15.01
N ARG A 121 -21.41 0.66 14.33
CA ARG A 121 -20.28 -0.24 13.98
C ARG A 121 -19.29 0.49 13.06
N PRO A 122 -18.00 0.59 13.44
CA PRO A 122 -16.97 1.31 12.66
C PRO A 122 -16.76 0.64 11.30
N ARG A 123 -16.31 1.43 10.32
CA ARG A 123 -15.91 0.95 8.98
C ARG A 123 -14.42 1.20 8.72
N TYR A 124 -13.90 2.32 9.21
CA TYR A 124 -12.49 2.70 9.08
C TYR A 124 -11.76 2.60 10.41
N TYR A 125 -10.42 2.56 10.38
CA TYR A 125 -9.64 2.42 11.62
C TYR A 125 -9.76 3.63 12.54
N LEU A 126 -9.98 4.83 12.01
CA LEU A 126 -10.19 6.06 12.79
C LEU A 126 -11.62 6.29 13.26
N ASP A 127 -12.59 5.49 12.81
CA ASP A 127 -14.01 5.69 13.17
C ASP A 127 -14.28 5.51 14.67
N SER A 128 -13.37 4.84 15.39
CA SER A 128 -13.53 4.56 16.81
C SER A 128 -12.18 4.21 17.48
N PRO A 129 -12.06 4.27 18.83
CA PRO A 129 -10.85 3.86 19.53
C PRO A 129 -10.65 2.35 19.62
N SER A 130 -11.58 1.53 19.11
CA SER A 130 -11.45 0.07 19.13
C SER A 130 -10.18 -0.41 18.46
N ARG A 131 -9.61 -1.49 19.02
CA ARG A 131 -8.40 -2.11 18.48
C ARG A 131 -8.64 -2.70 17.09
N VAL A 132 -7.56 -2.85 16.33
CA VAL A 132 -7.51 -3.67 15.13
C VAL A 132 -6.86 -5.02 15.44
N LYS A 133 -7.16 -6.04 14.64
CA LYS A 133 -6.55 -7.37 14.75
C LYS A 133 -5.98 -7.79 13.39
N PRO A 134 -4.88 -8.55 13.32
CA PRO A 134 -4.40 -9.13 12.07
C PRO A 134 -5.50 -9.90 11.35
N ALA A 135 -5.70 -9.63 10.06
CA ALA A 135 -6.70 -10.26 9.24
C ALA A 135 -6.10 -11.42 8.43
N ARG A 136 -5.91 -12.57 9.09
CA ARG A 136 -5.25 -13.76 8.50
C ARG A 136 -5.95 -14.36 7.27
N ASP A 137 -7.21 -14.03 7.06
CA ASP A 137 -8.02 -14.51 5.93
C ASP A 137 -8.13 -13.48 4.80
N SER A 138 -7.49 -12.32 4.96
CA SER A 138 -7.40 -11.27 3.92
C SER A 138 -6.78 -11.83 2.65
N ASP A 139 -5.65 -12.53 2.77
CA ASP A 139 -4.94 -13.15 1.64
C ASP A 139 -5.77 -14.27 1.00
N VAL A 140 -6.47 -15.09 1.80
CA VAL A 140 -7.38 -16.12 1.27
C VAL A 140 -8.47 -15.49 0.42
N SER A 141 -9.03 -14.37 0.89
CA SER A 141 -10.12 -13.69 0.19
C SER A 141 -9.67 -13.12 -1.16
N VAL A 142 -8.47 -12.55 -1.23
CA VAL A 142 -7.88 -12.06 -2.50
C VAL A 142 -7.56 -13.21 -3.44
N ALA A 143 -6.87 -14.25 -2.98
CA ALA A 143 -6.50 -15.38 -3.84
C ALA A 143 -7.73 -16.16 -4.32
N ALA A 144 -8.71 -16.38 -3.45
CA ALA A 144 -9.96 -17.02 -3.84
C ALA A 144 -10.75 -16.19 -4.85
N ALA A 145 -10.69 -14.85 -4.80
CA ALA A 145 -11.29 -14.01 -5.84
C ALA A 145 -10.62 -14.23 -7.21
N ILE A 146 -9.29 -14.36 -7.24
CA ILE A 146 -8.54 -14.65 -8.48
C ILE A 146 -8.86 -16.05 -9.00
N VAL A 147 -8.91 -17.05 -8.12
CA VAL A 147 -9.27 -18.43 -8.51
C VAL A 147 -10.71 -18.51 -9.01
N ASP A 148 -11.66 -17.91 -8.31
CA ASP A 148 -13.07 -17.88 -8.73
C ASP A 148 -13.21 -17.18 -10.10
N TYR A 149 -12.46 -16.09 -10.35
CA TYR A 149 -12.44 -15.44 -11.67
C TYR A 149 -11.89 -16.37 -12.77
N LYS A 150 -10.77 -17.05 -12.50
CA LYS A 150 -10.17 -18.01 -13.46
C LYS A 150 -11.13 -19.14 -13.79
N LEU A 151 -11.84 -19.67 -12.79
CA LEU A 151 -12.81 -20.74 -12.97
C LEU A 151 -14.03 -20.27 -13.76
N HIS A 152 -14.53 -19.07 -13.46
CA HIS A 152 -15.70 -18.51 -14.15
C HIS A 152 -15.43 -18.24 -15.64
N TYR A 153 -14.21 -17.79 -15.96
CA TYR A 153 -13.79 -17.45 -17.32
C TYR A 153 -12.81 -18.48 -17.93
N ALA A 154 -12.87 -19.75 -17.50
CA ALA A 154 -11.92 -20.78 -17.91
C ALA A 154 -11.84 -20.96 -19.45
N ASP A 155 -12.97 -20.77 -20.13
CA ASP A 155 -13.10 -20.89 -21.59
C ASP A 155 -12.97 -19.54 -22.35
N ASP A 156 -12.58 -18.46 -21.66
CA ASP A 156 -12.39 -17.12 -22.26
C ASP A 156 -10.93 -16.64 -22.06
N PRO A 157 -10.02 -16.96 -23.02
CA PRO A 157 -8.62 -16.57 -22.93
C PRO A 157 -8.42 -15.05 -22.84
N ALA A 158 -9.31 -14.25 -23.45
CA ALA A 158 -9.20 -12.80 -23.41
C ALA A 158 -9.50 -12.25 -22.01
N LYS A 159 -10.47 -12.84 -21.30
CA LYS A 159 -10.73 -12.53 -19.89
C LYS A 159 -9.61 -12.99 -18.97
N LEU A 160 -9.04 -14.16 -19.20
CA LEU A 160 -7.93 -14.68 -18.41
C LEU A 160 -6.66 -13.82 -18.57
N ALA A 161 -6.35 -13.37 -19.79
CA ALA A 161 -5.21 -12.49 -20.07
C ALA A 161 -5.28 -11.14 -19.32
N GLN A 162 -6.47 -10.68 -18.92
CA GLN A 162 -6.58 -9.45 -18.12
C GLN A 162 -5.93 -9.58 -16.74
N LEU A 163 -5.79 -10.80 -16.21
CA LEU A 163 -5.11 -11.04 -14.93
C LEU A 163 -3.62 -10.72 -14.97
N ASP A 164 -3.02 -10.58 -16.16
CA ASP A 164 -1.62 -10.16 -16.28
C ASP A 164 -1.40 -8.72 -15.78
N GLN A 165 -2.47 -7.90 -15.81
CA GLN A 165 -2.49 -6.53 -15.30
C GLN A 165 -2.56 -6.43 -13.77
N ILE A 166 -2.79 -7.54 -13.06
CA ILE A 166 -2.95 -7.58 -11.59
C ILE A 166 -1.75 -8.29 -10.98
N HIS A 167 -1.20 -7.69 -9.92
CA HIS A 167 -0.08 -8.23 -9.16
C HIS A 167 -0.50 -8.46 -7.70
N PRO A 168 -0.93 -9.68 -7.33
CA PRO A 168 -1.44 -9.98 -5.99
C PRO A 168 -0.32 -9.98 -4.94
N SER A 169 -0.62 -9.47 -3.76
CA SER A 169 0.35 -9.32 -2.67
C SER A 169 -0.16 -9.86 -1.33
N LEU A 170 0.73 -10.54 -0.59
CA LEU A 170 0.47 -11.14 0.71
C LEU A 170 0.59 -10.11 1.83
N CYS A 171 -0.45 -9.88 2.61
CA CYS A 171 -0.49 -8.81 3.60
C CYS A 171 -1.11 -9.21 4.95
N GLY A 172 -1.79 -10.37 5.01
CA GLY A 172 -2.60 -10.81 6.15
C GLY A 172 -1.82 -11.48 7.27
N PHE A 173 -0.67 -10.94 7.67
CA PHE A 173 0.19 -11.54 8.71
C PHE A 173 0.59 -10.54 9.79
N ASP A 174 1.03 -11.06 10.93
CA ASP A 174 1.52 -10.26 12.04
C ASP A 174 3.03 -10.05 11.89
N THR A 175 3.47 -8.80 11.73
CA THR A 175 4.89 -8.48 11.49
C THR A 175 5.76 -8.62 12.76
N THR A 176 5.15 -8.91 13.91
CA THR A 176 5.87 -9.22 15.16
C THR A 176 5.94 -10.73 15.44
N ASP A 177 5.36 -11.57 14.59
CA ASP A 177 5.37 -13.03 14.75
C ASP A 177 6.52 -13.68 13.95
N LEU A 178 7.49 -14.31 14.63
CA LEU A 178 8.59 -15.03 13.96
C LEU A 178 8.09 -16.13 13.02
N GLY A 179 6.88 -16.65 13.22
CA GLY A 179 6.21 -17.62 12.36
C GLY A 179 5.42 -17.00 11.20
N ALA A 180 5.47 -15.67 11.00
CA ALA A 180 4.80 -15.02 9.88
C ALA A 180 5.27 -15.57 8.52
N VAL A 181 6.55 -15.96 8.40
CA VAL A 181 7.08 -16.57 7.17
C VAL A 181 6.39 -17.91 6.85
N ASP A 182 6.03 -18.69 7.87
CA ASP A 182 5.33 -19.97 7.68
C ASP A 182 3.90 -19.74 7.18
N LEU A 183 3.26 -18.64 7.62
CA LEU A 183 1.98 -18.23 7.09
C LEU A 183 2.08 -17.83 5.61
N LEU A 184 3.12 -17.08 5.21
CA LEU A 184 3.38 -16.76 3.80
C LEU A 184 3.54 -18.06 2.97
N ILE A 185 4.41 -18.97 3.42
CA ILE A 185 4.66 -20.25 2.74
C ILE A 185 3.37 -21.05 2.61
N LYS A 186 2.55 -21.11 3.68
CA LYS A 186 1.25 -21.76 3.65
C LYS A 186 0.34 -21.15 2.58
N ARG A 187 0.21 -19.82 2.51
CA ARG A 187 -0.63 -19.16 1.49
C ARG A 187 -0.10 -19.33 0.08
N ILE A 188 1.22 -19.40 -0.10
CA ILE A 188 1.85 -19.69 -1.39
C ILE A 188 1.55 -21.12 -1.83
N LYS A 189 1.66 -22.10 -0.93
CA LYS A 189 1.35 -23.51 -1.24
C LYS A 189 -0.16 -23.73 -1.46
N GLU A 190 -1.01 -22.99 -0.76
CA GLU A 190 -2.47 -23.05 -0.93
C GLU A 190 -2.92 -22.44 -2.27
N PHE A 191 -2.23 -21.39 -2.73
CA PHE A 191 -2.54 -20.68 -3.97
C PHE A 191 -1.28 -20.52 -4.85
N PRO A 192 -0.75 -21.62 -5.39
CA PRO A 192 0.50 -21.60 -6.16
C PRO A 192 0.34 -20.73 -7.42
N GLY A 193 1.33 -19.88 -7.68
CA GLY A 193 1.36 -19.03 -8.87
C GLY A 193 0.49 -17.77 -8.77
N VAL A 194 -0.13 -17.49 -7.63
CA VAL A 194 -0.95 -16.28 -7.42
C VAL A 194 -0.12 -15.09 -6.95
N TRP A 195 0.78 -15.29 -6.00
CA TRP A 195 1.42 -14.19 -5.27
C TRP A 195 2.66 -13.64 -5.96
N GLU A 196 2.76 -12.33 -6.09
CA GLU A 196 3.87 -11.67 -6.79
C GLU A 196 4.66 -10.69 -5.90
N CYS A 197 4.13 -10.37 -4.71
CA CYS A 197 4.67 -9.39 -3.77
C CYS A 197 4.30 -9.75 -2.31
N VAL A 198 4.98 -9.13 -1.35
CA VAL A 198 4.63 -9.15 0.07
C VAL A 198 4.31 -7.72 0.54
N GLY A 199 3.10 -7.52 1.01
CA GLY A 199 2.60 -6.29 1.62
C GLY A 199 1.23 -5.85 1.09
N GLU A 200 0.66 -4.74 1.55
CA GLU A 200 1.27 -3.75 2.44
C GLU A 200 1.61 -4.31 3.81
N VAL A 201 2.90 -4.31 4.10
CA VAL A 201 3.42 -4.67 5.41
C VAL A 201 3.22 -3.48 6.32
N MET A 202 2.34 -3.66 7.30
CA MET A 202 2.06 -2.63 8.30
C MET A 202 3.16 -2.61 9.36
N SER A 203 4.08 -1.66 9.24
CA SER A 203 5.13 -1.39 10.22
C SER A 203 4.68 -0.25 11.16
N ARG A 204 5.34 0.91 11.10
CA ARG A 204 4.87 2.14 11.78
C ARG A 204 3.81 2.82 10.91
N HIS A 205 2.58 2.92 11.39
CA HIS A 205 1.46 3.55 10.70
C HIS A 205 0.65 4.39 11.70
N ASP A 206 1.00 5.66 11.82
CA ASP A 206 0.35 6.72 12.61
C ASP A 206 -0.47 6.24 13.83
N ASP A 207 -1.79 6.49 13.85
CA ASP A 207 -2.71 6.04 14.88
C ASP A 207 -2.95 4.53 14.79
N LEU A 208 -2.86 3.92 13.61
CA LEU A 208 -3.09 2.49 13.40
C LEU A 208 -2.14 1.60 14.22
N THR A 209 -0.85 1.96 14.32
CA THR A 209 0.13 1.28 15.17
C THR A 209 -0.34 1.26 16.62
N ASN A 210 -0.98 2.33 17.12
CA ASN A 210 -1.51 2.38 18.50
C ASN A 210 -2.80 1.58 18.67
N LEU A 211 -3.51 1.30 17.59
CA LEU A 211 -4.73 0.49 17.59
C LEU A 211 -4.45 -1.00 17.51
N THR A 212 -3.24 -1.46 17.19
CA THR A 212 -2.92 -2.91 17.21
C THR A 212 -3.03 -3.49 18.63
N THR A 213 -3.16 -4.80 18.72
CA THR A 213 -3.06 -5.56 19.97
C THR A 213 -1.73 -6.29 20.03
N GLY A 214 -1.14 -6.42 21.23
CA GLY A 214 0.13 -7.14 21.40
C GLY A 214 1.33 -6.23 21.22
N GLU A 215 2.42 -6.80 20.70
CA GLU A 215 3.65 -6.08 20.38
C GLU A 215 3.41 -5.05 19.26
N ARG A 216 4.17 -3.95 19.28
CA ARG A 216 4.00 -2.88 18.30
C ARG A 216 4.90 -3.15 17.10
N PRO A 217 4.35 -3.12 15.87
CA PRO A 217 5.14 -3.31 14.67
C PRO A 217 6.19 -2.19 14.47
N HIS A 218 7.38 -2.57 14.01
CA HIS A 218 8.48 -1.68 13.64
C HIS A 218 9.39 -2.35 12.60
N ALA A 219 10.15 -1.58 11.81
CA ALA A 219 10.82 -2.11 10.61
C ALA A 219 12.00 -3.05 10.95
N ASN A 220 12.77 -2.71 11.99
CA ASN A 220 13.87 -3.54 12.52
C ASN A 220 13.37 -4.59 13.53
N HIS A 221 12.15 -5.11 13.38
CA HIS A 221 11.68 -6.24 14.18
C HIS A 221 12.23 -7.56 13.62
N PRO A 222 12.72 -8.51 14.44
CA PRO A 222 13.24 -9.80 13.96
C PRO A 222 12.32 -10.56 13.01
N ALA A 223 11.02 -10.62 13.33
CA ALA A 223 10.04 -11.31 12.50
C ALA A 223 9.91 -10.68 11.11
N LEU A 224 9.88 -9.34 11.02
CA LEU A 224 9.82 -8.64 9.74
C LEU A 224 11.12 -8.81 8.94
N ALA A 225 12.28 -8.79 9.60
CA ALA A 225 13.54 -9.10 8.93
C ALA A 225 13.54 -10.52 8.32
N ARG A 226 13.00 -11.51 9.04
CA ARG A 226 12.83 -12.88 8.52
C ARG A 226 11.90 -12.94 7.31
N VAL A 227 10.77 -12.24 7.35
CA VAL A 227 9.84 -12.12 6.20
C VAL A 227 10.51 -11.43 5.02
N ALA A 228 11.22 -10.32 5.24
CA ALA A 228 11.89 -9.56 4.19
C ALA A 228 13.04 -10.36 3.54
N ARG A 229 13.77 -11.16 4.33
CA ARG A 229 14.79 -12.09 3.83
C ARG A 229 14.19 -13.18 2.95
N PHE A 230 13.12 -13.82 3.42
CA PHE A 230 12.38 -14.78 2.61
C PHE A 230 11.90 -14.13 1.29
N ALA A 231 11.32 -12.93 1.35
CA ALA A 231 10.84 -12.24 0.16
C ALA A 231 11.97 -11.97 -0.85
N GLY A 232 13.13 -11.47 -0.39
CA GLY A 232 14.30 -11.23 -1.25
C GLY A 232 14.84 -12.52 -1.89
N GLU A 233 14.95 -13.59 -1.12
CA GLU A 233 15.43 -14.91 -1.59
C GLU A 233 14.52 -15.54 -2.65
N HIS A 234 13.25 -15.11 -2.71
CA HIS A 234 12.27 -15.58 -3.70
C HIS A 234 11.84 -14.50 -4.70
N TYR A 235 12.60 -13.40 -4.79
CA TYR A 235 12.34 -12.30 -5.72
C TYR A 235 10.91 -11.74 -5.62
N LEU A 236 10.41 -11.60 -4.40
CA LEU A 236 9.17 -10.90 -4.09
C LEU A 236 9.55 -9.50 -3.58
N PRO A 237 9.15 -8.40 -4.26
CA PRO A 237 9.30 -7.08 -3.69
C PRO A 237 8.44 -6.97 -2.40
N VAL A 238 8.89 -6.15 -1.46
CA VAL A 238 8.18 -5.88 -0.20
C VAL A 238 7.63 -4.47 -0.23
N THR A 239 6.31 -4.32 -0.24
CA THR A 239 5.65 -3.01 -0.05
C THR A 239 5.39 -2.79 1.44
N ILE A 240 5.87 -1.68 2.00
CA ILE A 240 5.91 -1.45 3.45
C ILE A 240 5.42 -0.05 3.81
N HIS A 241 4.40 -0.01 4.67
CA HIS A 241 4.02 1.20 5.39
C HIS A 241 4.93 1.37 6.60
N HIS A 242 5.87 2.29 6.49
CA HIS A 242 6.73 2.64 7.62
C HIS A 242 6.89 4.15 7.73
N ASN A 243 6.17 4.75 8.66
CA ASN A 243 6.25 6.17 8.93
C ASN A 243 7.64 6.55 9.41
N ILE A 244 8.18 7.61 8.82
CA ILE A 244 9.52 8.11 9.08
C ILE A 244 9.64 8.74 10.48
N ALA A 245 8.53 9.18 11.07
CA ALA A 245 8.47 9.92 12.33
C ALA A 245 7.24 9.52 13.18
N PRO A 246 7.22 9.88 14.49
CA PRO A 246 6.04 9.75 15.34
C PRO A 246 4.91 10.71 14.95
N ILE A 247 3.73 10.48 15.52
CA ILE A 247 2.55 11.33 15.29
C ILE A 247 2.76 12.78 15.76
N SER A 248 2.30 13.71 14.94
CA SER A 248 2.12 15.14 15.22
C SER A 248 0.71 15.39 15.74
N ARG A 249 0.55 16.33 16.67
CA ARG A 249 -0.77 16.75 17.20
C ARG A 249 -1.54 17.61 16.20
N ASN A 250 -0.84 18.33 15.34
CA ASN A 250 -1.39 19.16 14.27
C ASN A 250 -0.35 19.35 13.15
N GLY A 251 -0.71 20.11 12.11
CA GLY A 251 0.14 20.39 10.95
C GLY A 251 1.39 21.23 11.25
N ASP A 252 1.42 21.92 12.40
CA ASP A 252 2.52 22.82 12.78
C ASP A 252 3.56 22.11 13.68
N GLU A 253 3.22 20.95 14.23
CA GLU A 253 4.14 20.16 15.05
C GLU A 253 5.02 19.27 14.18
N VAL A 254 6.10 19.87 13.67
CA VAL A 254 7.16 19.19 12.92
C VAL A 254 7.92 18.22 13.83
N LYS A 255 8.17 17.00 13.34
CA LYS A 255 8.97 15.96 14.00
C LYS A 255 10.26 15.69 13.24
N LEU A 256 11.28 15.27 13.99
CA LEU A 256 12.45 14.64 13.39
C LEU A 256 12.11 13.21 12.91
N PRO A 257 12.80 12.68 11.90
CA PRO A 257 12.56 11.36 11.33
C PRO A 257 13.08 10.22 12.22
N TYR A 258 12.65 10.18 13.49
CA TYR A 258 13.16 9.28 14.51
C TYR A 258 13.01 7.79 14.19
N TYR A 259 12.07 7.42 13.32
CA TYR A 259 11.85 6.02 12.94
C TYR A 259 12.64 5.63 11.68
N LEU A 260 13.26 6.57 10.96
CA LEU A 260 14.01 6.28 9.73
C LEU A 260 15.12 5.24 9.95
N ASN A 261 15.82 5.29 11.09
CA ASN A 261 16.87 4.32 11.41
C ASN A 261 16.32 2.88 11.47
N GLU A 262 15.08 2.67 11.91
CA GLU A 262 14.44 1.35 11.93
C GLU A 262 14.34 0.77 10.52
N PHE A 263 13.91 1.58 9.54
CA PHE A 263 13.78 1.15 8.15
C PHE A 263 15.14 0.92 7.49
N ILE A 264 16.11 1.81 7.73
CA ILE A 264 17.47 1.68 7.18
C ILE A 264 18.15 0.41 7.69
N GLN A 265 17.98 0.07 8.96
CA GLN A 265 18.50 -1.18 9.52
C GLN A 265 17.90 -2.42 8.83
N LEU A 266 16.60 -2.41 8.50
CA LEU A 266 15.96 -3.49 7.75
C LEU A 266 16.53 -3.60 6.33
N ILE A 267 16.61 -2.48 5.60
CA ILE A 267 17.12 -2.44 4.22
C ILE A 267 18.57 -2.94 4.17
N ASP A 268 19.44 -2.42 5.05
CA ASP A 268 20.84 -2.82 5.12
C ASP A 268 20.97 -4.31 5.47
N TYR A 269 20.20 -4.82 6.42
CA TYR A 269 20.20 -6.25 6.77
C TYR A 269 19.82 -7.14 5.58
N CYS A 270 18.93 -6.66 4.72
CA CYS A 270 18.45 -7.39 3.55
C CYS A 270 19.27 -7.11 2.28
N ARG A 271 20.43 -6.45 2.36
CA ARG A 271 21.28 -6.14 1.20
C ARG A 271 22.24 -7.27 0.87
N VAL A 272 22.44 -7.57 -0.40
CA VAL A 272 23.44 -8.53 -0.87
C VAL A 272 24.82 -8.25 -0.26
N GLY A 273 25.52 -9.30 0.18
CA GLY A 273 26.81 -9.20 0.84
C GLY A 273 26.76 -8.85 2.34
N LYS A 274 25.58 -8.58 2.91
CA LYS A 274 25.40 -8.43 4.36
C LYS A 274 25.05 -9.77 4.98
N GLY A 275 25.91 -10.25 5.88
CA GLY A 275 25.79 -11.59 6.45
C GLY A 275 25.84 -12.66 5.36
N ASP A 276 24.81 -13.50 5.28
CA ASP A 276 24.62 -14.54 4.27
C ASP A 276 23.71 -14.11 3.11
N CYS A 277 23.38 -12.81 2.99
CA CYS A 277 22.46 -12.31 1.97
C CYS A 277 23.02 -12.49 0.56
N LYS A 278 22.37 -13.33 -0.25
CA LYS A 278 22.75 -13.58 -1.65
C LYS A 278 21.96 -12.74 -2.65
N GLN A 279 20.80 -12.23 -2.24
CA GLN A 279 19.91 -11.43 -3.09
C GLN A 279 19.31 -10.31 -2.26
N SER A 280 19.54 -9.07 -2.68
CA SER A 280 18.94 -7.93 -2.00
C SER A 280 17.41 -7.99 -2.08
N THR A 281 16.73 -7.76 -0.96
CA THR A 281 15.29 -7.48 -0.96
C THR A 281 15.04 -6.10 -1.56
N THR A 282 14.06 -6.03 -2.47
CA THR A 282 13.58 -4.77 -3.05
C THR A 282 12.36 -4.30 -2.27
N PHE A 283 12.34 -3.03 -1.86
CA PHE A 283 11.27 -2.42 -1.09
C PHE A 283 10.55 -1.35 -1.91
N ILE A 284 9.23 -1.26 -1.74
CA ILE A 284 8.41 -0.10 -2.10
C ILE A 284 8.02 0.57 -0.78
N TRP A 285 8.54 1.77 -0.54
CA TRP A 285 8.25 2.51 0.69
C TRP A 285 6.97 3.31 0.51
N CYS A 286 5.88 2.84 1.12
CA CYS A 286 4.55 3.43 0.99
C CYS A 286 4.54 4.89 1.46
N HIS A 287 3.84 5.73 0.70
CA HIS A 287 3.60 7.14 1.02
C HIS A 287 4.87 7.92 1.39
N SER A 288 6.03 7.54 0.87
CA SER A 288 7.31 8.16 1.21
C SER A 288 7.57 8.26 2.73
N GLY A 289 7.00 7.36 3.53
CA GLY A 289 7.09 7.38 5.00
C GLY A 289 6.15 8.37 5.70
N ILE A 290 5.10 8.84 5.05
CA ILE A 290 4.13 9.81 5.60
C ILE A 290 2.76 9.18 5.83
N SER A 291 1.97 9.82 6.70
CA SER A 291 0.53 9.61 6.84
C SER A 291 -0.12 10.93 7.31
N ARG A 292 -1.45 10.95 7.48
CA ARG A 292 -2.25 12.14 7.87
C ARG A 292 -1.64 12.99 8.98
N ARG A 293 -1.01 12.35 9.96
CA ARG A 293 -0.50 13.00 11.17
C ARG A 293 1.02 12.93 11.29
N ILE A 294 1.72 12.75 10.17
CA ILE A 294 3.19 12.72 10.16
C ILE A 294 3.69 13.96 9.45
N VAL A 295 4.21 14.89 10.23
CA VAL A 295 4.76 16.15 9.72
C VAL A 295 6.27 16.13 9.94
N VAL A 296 7.02 16.11 8.85
CA VAL A 296 8.48 16.22 8.86
C VAL A 296 8.92 17.35 7.94
N ASP A 297 9.96 18.04 8.33
CA ASP A 297 10.53 19.08 7.50
C ASP A 297 11.48 18.49 6.45
N ASN A 298 11.56 19.15 5.30
CA ASN A 298 12.45 18.81 4.20
C ASN A 298 12.43 17.31 3.83
N LEU A 299 11.22 16.75 3.65
CA LEU A 299 11.05 15.36 3.22
C LEU A 299 11.87 15.01 1.95
N PRO A 300 11.98 15.87 0.92
CA PRO A 300 12.83 15.60 -0.24
C PRO A 300 14.30 15.36 0.12
N PHE A 301 14.87 16.07 1.09
CA PHE A 301 16.23 15.83 1.56
C PHE A 301 16.39 14.41 2.11
N TRP A 302 15.47 13.97 2.98
CA TRP A 302 15.55 12.63 3.57
C TRP A 302 15.42 11.54 2.52
N ILE A 303 14.48 11.68 1.58
CA ILE A 303 14.33 10.75 0.46
C ILE A 303 15.60 10.73 -0.40
N ASN A 304 16.18 11.89 -0.72
CA ASN A 304 17.43 11.97 -1.45
C ASN A 304 18.56 11.21 -0.74
N GLU A 305 18.70 11.39 0.57
CA GLU A 305 19.73 10.69 1.35
C GLU A 305 19.53 9.18 1.33
N VAL A 306 18.28 8.69 1.45
CA VAL A 306 17.96 7.26 1.37
C VAL A 306 18.29 6.73 -0.03
N LEU A 307 17.82 7.38 -1.09
CA LEU A 307 18.03 6.95 -2.47
C LEU A 307 19.51 7.02 -2.88
N LYS A 308 20.29 7.92 -2.30
CA LYS A 308 21.75 8.00 -2.53
C LYS A 308 22.49 6.75 -2.04
N GLU A 309 22.07 6.16 -0.93
CA GLU A 309 22.78 5.03 -0.30
C GLU A 309 22.13 3.66 -0.59
N TYR A 310 20.80 3.64 -0.74
CA TYR A 310 19.97 2.45 -0.87
C TYR A 310 19.03 2.47 -2.10
N GLY A 311 19.28 3.36 -3.05
CA GLY A 311 18.49 3.45 -4.29
C GLY A 311 18.61 2.22 -5.19
N ASP A 312 19.45 1.24 -4.90
CA ASP A 312 19.44 -0.08 -5.54
C ASP A 312 18.36 -1.03 -4.98
N GLN A 313 17.81 -0.71 -3.80
CA GLN A 313 16.83 -1.55 -3.10
C GLN A 313 15.47 -0.86 -2.90
N VAL A 314 15.36 0.46 -3.00
CA VAL A 314 14.15 1.19 -2.58
C VAL A 314 13.50 1.94 -3.74
N TYR A 315 12.19 1.74 -3.89
CA TYR A 315 11.27 2.61 -4.62
C TYR A 315 10.43 3.43 -3.66
N ILE A 316 10.02 4.61 -4.10
CA ILE A 316 9.22 5.57 -3.34
C ILE A 316 7.82 5.60 -3.96
N ASP A 317 6.84 5.20 -3.16
CA ASP A 317 5.43 5.35 -3.51
C ASP A 317 4.95 6.74 -3.06
N LEU A 318 4.40 7.51 -4.00
CA LEU A 318 3.85 8.85 -3.78
C LEU A 318 2.35 8.83 -3.47
N SER A 319 1.74 7.65 -3.35
CA SER A 319 0.31 7.49 -3.11
C SER A 319 -0.18 8.31 -1.92
N TRP A 320 -1.44 8.72 -2.03
CA TRP A 320 -2.26 9.31 -0.98
C TRP A 320 -1.84 10.73 -0.55
N VAL A 321 -1.65 10.98 0.75
CA VAL A 321 -1.47 12.33 1.31
C VAL A 321 -0.21 13.05 0.81
N VAL A 322 0.81 12.30 0.37
CA VAL A 322 2.10 12.85 -0.05
C VAL A 322 1.95 13.88 -1.15
N LEU A 323 1.07 13.63 -2.13
CA LEU A 323 0.87 14.52 -3.26
C LEU A 323 0.45 15.92 -2.77
N GLN A 324 -0.61 16.02 -1.98
CA GLN A 324 -1.16 17.31 -1.58
C GLN A 324 -0.39 17.94 -0.42
N ASP A 325 0.08 17.13 0.54
CA ASP A 325 0.69 17.65 1.75
C ASP A 325 2.17 18.00 1.60
N TYR A 326 2.85 17.44 0.58
CA TYR A 326 4.27 17.67 0.33
C TYR A 326 4.57 18.06 -1.11
N VAL A 327 4.18 17.24 -2.10
CA VAL A 327 4.60 17.46 -3.50
C VAL A 327 4.07 18.77 -4.06
N MET A 328 2.78 19.04 -3.90
CA MET A 328 2.15 20.25 -4.45
C MET A 328 2.50 21.52 -3.69
N LYS A 329 2.99 21.42 -2.44
CA LYS A 329 3.47 22.58 -1.67
C LYS A 329 4.85 23.07 -2.09
N ASP A 330 5.67 22.18 -2.65
CA ASP A 330 7.02 22.49 -3.12
C ASP A 330 7.35 21.72 -4.41
N LEU A 331 6.58 22.03 -5.47
CA LEU A 331 6.61 21.26 -6.71
C LEU A 331 7.99 21.25 -7.37
N ASP A 332 8.72 22.36 -7.35
CA ASP A 332 10.02 22.49 -8.01
C ASP A 332 11.08 21.59 -7.38
N THR A 333 11.14 21.53 -6.04
CA THR A 333 12.08 20.64 -5.33
C THR A 333 11.75 19.18 -5.60
N TRP A 334 10.47 18.80 -5.56
CA TRP A 334 10.04 17.44 -5.86
C TRP A 334 10.30 17.04 -7.31
N VAL A 335 10.05 17.91 -8.27
CA VAL A 335 10.42 17.70 -9.68
C VAL A 335 11.92 17.53 -9.82
N GLY A 336 12.73 18.33 -9.13
CA GLY A 336 14.19 18.20 -9.10
C GLY A 336 14.64 16.83 -8.56
N LEU A 337 14.04 16.38 -7.46
CA LEU A 337 14.32 15.08 -6.85
C LEU A 337 13.92 13.91 -7.76
N ILE A 338 12.72 13.95 -8.34
CA ILE A 338 12.23 12.92 -9.26
C ILE A 338 13.12 12.85 -10.50
N LYS A 339 13.54 13.98 -11.06
CA LYS A 339 14.48 14.02 -12.19
C LYS A 339 15.86 13.46 -11.85
N ARG A 340 16.31 13.60 -10.60
CA ARG A 340 17.58 13.03 -10.11
C ARG A 340 17.51 11.50 -10.00
N TYR A 341 16.37 10.95 -9.62
CA TYR A 341 16.14 9.50 -9.49
C TYR A 341 14.92 9.03 -10.30
N PRO A 342 14.94 9.16 -11.64
CA PRO A 342 13.75 8.99 -12.48
C PRO A 342 13.21 7.55 -12.48
N ASN A 343 14.02 6.59 -12.04
CA ASN A 343 13.67 5.18 -11.98
C ASN A 343 13.17 4.72 -10.60
N ARG A 344 12.87 5.65 -9.67
CA ARG A 344 12.63 5.31 -8.26
C ARG A 344 11.32 5.80 -7.67
N PHE A 345 10.53 6.56 -8.41
CA PHE A 345 9.23 7.05 -7.95
C PHE A 345 8.10 6.32 -8.67
N MET A 346 7.05 6.02 -7.92
CA MET A 346 5.81 5.38 -8.39
C MET A 346 4.61 6.16 -7.83
N ILE A 347 3.45 5.96 -8.45
CA ILE A 347 2.17 6.49 -7.97
C ILE A 347 1.19 5.35 -7.73
N GLY A 348 0.28 5.55 -6.79
CA GLY A 348 -0.75 4.59 -6.45
C GLY A 348 -2.00 5.30 -5.94
N SER A 349 -3.13 4.62 -6.01
CA SER A 349 -4.42 5.19 -5.63
C SER A 349 -4.69 5.16 -4.13
N ASP A 350 -4.14 4.15 -3.44
CA ASP A 350 -4.45 3.83 -2.04
C ASP A 350 -5.97 3.74 -1.79
N VAL A 351 -6.70 3.17 -2.74
CA VAL A 351 -8.13 2.89 -2.53
C VAL A 351 -8.29 1.74 -1.54
N VAL A 352 -9.24 1.89 -0.61
CA VAL A 352 -9.54 0.90 0.42
C VAL A 352 -10.93 0.32 0.23
N GLY A 353 -11.00 -0.88 -0.35
CA GLY A 353 -12.23 -1.62 -0.62
C GLY A 353 -13.18 -0.95 -1.61
N LYS A 354 -12.77 0.15 -2.26
CA LYS A 354 -13.57 0.95 -3.19
C LYS A 354 -12.81 1.23 -4.49
N VAL A 355 -12.57 0.17 -5.26
CA VAL A 355 -11.79 0.20 -6.51
C VAL A 355 -12.36 1.15 -7.57
N SER A 356 -13.65 1.47 -7.52
CA SER A 356 -14.28 2.48 -8.36
C SER A 356 -13.68 3.89 -8.17
N GLY A 357 -12.97 4.12 -7.06
CA GLY A 357 -12.28 5.37 -6.75
C GLY A 357 -10.94 5.58 -7.46
N ILE A 358 -10.35 4.54 -8.08
CA ILE A 358 -8.97 4.59 -8.65
C ILE A 358 -8.78 5.79 -9.60
N SER A 359 -9.74 6.04 -10.49
CA SER A 359 -9.64 7.17 -11.43
C SER A 359 -9.64 8.52 -10.72
N ALA A 360 -10.48 8.70 -9.69
CA ALA A 360 -10.58 9.94 -8.95
C ALA A 360 -9.32 10.24 -8.12
N THR A 361 -8.65 9.20 -7.63
CA THR A 361 -7.42 9.32 -6.83
C THR A 361 -6.16 9.47 -7.67
N LEU A 362 -6.10 8.87 -8.87
CA LEU A 362 -4.94 8.98 -9.76
C LEU A 362 -4.94 10.28 -10.58
N ARG A 363 -6.10 10.80 -11.00
CA ARG A 363 -6.20 12.03 -11.80
C ARG A 363 -5.44 13.24 -11.22
N PRO A 364 -5.46 13.51 -9.90
CA PRO A 364 -4.67 14.60 -9.32
C PRO A 364 -3.15 14.54 -9.58
N TYR A 365 -2.58 13.36 -9.84
CA TYR A 365 -1.15 13.26 -10.18
C TYR A 365 -0.83 13.88 -11.55
N ASP A 366 -1.83 14.15 -12.39
CA ASP A 366 -1.63 14.75 -13.72
C ASP A 366 -0.93 16.11 -13.65
N ASP A 367 -1.12 16.88 -12.57
CA ASP A 367 -0.46 18.17 -12.39
C ASP A 367 1.05 18.01 -12.17
N LEU A 368 1.46 17.04 -11.34
CA LEU A 368 2.86 16.65 -11.19
C LEU A 368 3.42 16.07 -12.50
N LEU A 369 2.68 15.17 -13.12
CA LEU A 369 3.11 14.50 -14.34
C LEU A 369 3.34 15.51 -15.46
N ARG A 370 2.46 16.51 -15.63
CA ARG A 370 2.55 17.53 -16.69
C ARG A 370 3.82 18.37 -16.63
N VAL A 371 4.37 18.63 -15.43
CA VAL A 371 5.60 19.40 -15.27
C VAL A 371 6.87 18.55 -15.43
N LEU A 372 6.76 17.22 -15.32
CA LEU A 372 7.88 16.30 -15.57
C LEU A 372 8.19 16.19 -17.08
N PRO A 373 9.49 16.08 -17.45
CA PRO A 373 9.87 15.71 -18.81
C PRO A 373 9.25 14.38 -19.21
N GLU A 374 8.85 14.24 -20.48
CA GLU A 374 8.10 13.08 -20.99
C GLU A 374 8.71 11.72 -20.59
N ALA A 375 10.03 11.57 -20.75
CA ALA A 375 10.73 10.33 -20.41
C ALA A 375 10.71 10.01 -18.90
N VAL A 376 10.64 11.01 -18.03
CA VAL A 376 10.55 10.84 -16.56
C VAL A 376 9.09 10.61 -16.16
N ARG A 377 8.18 11.38 -16.75
CA ARG A 377 6.73 11.26 -16.56
C ARG A 377 6.25 9.83 -16.79
N ARG A 378 6.61 9.23 -17.94
CA ARG A 378 6.23 7.86 -18.29
C ARG A 378 6.71 6.84 -17.26
N LYS A 379 7.90 7.04 -16.70
CA LYS A 379 8.47 6.18 -15.66
C LYS A 379 7.70 6.26 -14.35
N VAL A 380 7.42 7.48 -13.88
CA VAL A 380 6.67 7.71 -12.64
C VAL A 380 5.24 7.20 -12.76
N ALA A 381 4.60 7.48 -13.89
CA ALA A 381 3.21 7.10 -14.10
C ALA A 381 3.01 5.59 -14.30
N HIS A 382 4.00 4.88 -14.86
CA HIS A 382 3.82 3.51 -15.33
C HIS A 382 5.09 2.65 -15.25
N ASP A 383 6.15 3.01 -15.99
CA ASP A 383 7.20 2.05 -16.32
C ASP A 383 7.99 1.56 -15.09
N ASN A 384 8.17 2.38 -14.06
CA ASN A 384 8.92 1.96 -12.87
C ASN A 384 8.26 0.78 -12.16
N PHE A 385 6.93 0.80 -12.00
CA PHE A 385 6.20 -0.29 -11.39
C PHE A 385 6.13 -1.51 -12.32
N ALA A 386 5.76 -1.31 -13.58
CA ALA A 386 5.66 -2.40 -14.55
C ALA A 386 7.00 -3.16 -14.71
N ASN A 387 8.10 -2.42 -14.89
CA ASN A 387 9.44 -3.01 -15.04
C ASN A 387 9.91 -3.73 -13.77
N LEU A 388 9.55 -3.23 -12.58
CA LEU A 388 9.85 -3.92 -11.33
C LEU A 388 9.17 -5.30 -11.30
N MET A 389 7.86 -5.34 -11.58
CA MET A 389 7.11 -6.59 -11.55
C MET A 389 7.60 -7.59 -12.59
N GLU A 390 7.90 -7.14 -13.81
CA GLU A 390 8.43 -7.98 -14.87
C GLU A 390 9.85 -8.49 -14.57
N SER A 391 10.72 -7.64 -14.02
CA SER A 391 12.06 -8.05 -13.59
C SER A 391 11.99 -9.12 -12.50
N MET A 392 11.08 -8.97 -11.53
CA MET A 392 10.90 -9.94 -10.46
C MET A 392 10.33 -11.25 -10.97
N ALA A 393 9.35 -11.22 -11.87
CA ALA A 393 8.81 -12.41 -12.54
C ALA A 393 9.90 -13.16 -13.31
N SER A 394 10.74 -12.44 -14.08
CA SER A 394 11.86 -13.01 -14.84
C SER A 394 12.88 -13.73 -13.94
N LYS A 395 13.20 -13.13 -12.78
CA LYS A 395 14.12 -13.73 -11.79
C LYS A 395 13.51 -14.96 -11.12
N ARG A 396 12.22 -14.92 -10.75
CA ARG A 396 11.51 -16.11 -10.23
C ARG A 396 11.51 -17.24 -11.24
N ALA A 397 11.25 -16.95 -12.52
CA ALA A 397 11.25 -17.94 -13.58
C ALA A 397 12.65 -18.58 -13.74
N ALA A 398 13.71 -17.76 -13.78
CA ALA A 398 15.09 -18.24 -13.85
C ALA A 398 15.50 -19.11 -12.65
N ALA A 399 14.91 -18.87 -11.48
CA ALA A 399 15.13 -19.66 -10.27
C ALA A 399 14.21 -20.88 -10.14
N GLY A 400 13.32 -21.14 -11.11
CA GLY A 400 12.36 -22.26 -11.05
C GLY A 400 11.23 -22.05 -10.04
N LEU A 401 10.95 -20.81 -9.63
CA LEU A 401 9.95 -20.42 -8.63
C LEU A 401 8.62 -19.96 -9.25
N GLY A 402 8.35 -20.31 -10.50
CA GLY A 402 7.15 -19.90 -11.26
C GLY A 402 7.40 -18.74 -12.23
N GLY A 403 6.57 -18.66 -13.28
CA GLY A 403 6.73 -17.69 -14.39
C GLY A 403 6.16 -16.30 -14.13
N LYS A 404 5.18 -16.19 -13.22
CA LYS A 404 4.59 -14.93 -12.77
C LYS A 404 4.53 -14.93 -11.25
N GLY A 405 3.44 -15.39 -10.64
CA GLY A 405 3.38 -15.61 -9.20
C GLY A 405 4.27 -16.76 -8.75
N ILE A 406 4.68 -16.71 -7.48
CA ILE A 406 5.59 -17.68 -6.87
C ILE A 406 4.92 -19.06 -6.73
N VAL A 407 5.70 -20.10 -6.98
CA VAL A 407 5.38 -21.51 -6.70
C VAL A 407 6.50 -22.09 -5.85
N LEU A 408 6.15 -22.72 -4.73
CA LEU A 408 7.06 -23.46 -3.88
C LEU A 408 6.81 -24.96 -4.03
N ALA A 409 7.86 -25.76 -3.89
CA ALA A 409 7.72 -27.21 -3.82
C ALA A 409 6.86 -27.62 -2.61
N SER A 410 6.17 -28.77 -2.72
CA SER A 410 5.28 -29.25 -1.66
C SER A 410 6.00 -29.48 -0.32
N ASP A 411 7.26 -29.90 -0.39
CA ASP A 411 8.18 -30.15 0.72
C ASP A 411 9.05 -28.94 1.09
N TYR A 412 8.86 -27.78 0.45
CA TYR A 412 9.62 -26.58 0.78
C TYR A 412 9.38 -26.15 2.23
N GLU A 413 10.46 -25.92 2.98
CA GLU A 413 10.41 -25.38 4.34
C GLU A 413 11.44 -24.25 4.47
N TYR A 414 11.12 -23.26 5.30
CA TYR A 414 12.06 -22.20 5.65
C TYR A 414 12.63 -22.48 7.03
N SER A 415 13.95 -22.52 7.14
CA SER A 415 14.64 -22.94 8.37
C SER A 415 14.18 -22.15 9.59
N ASP A 416 13.78 -22.85 10.65
CA ASP A 416 13.43 -22.29 11.98
C ASP A 416 14.58 -21.57 12.67
N LYS A 417 15.81 -21.71 12.15
CA LYS A 417 17.00 -21.04 12.68
C LYS A 417 17.41 -19.84 11.83
N ALA A 418 16.91 -19.73 10.60
CA ALA A 418 17.28 -18.64 9.70
C ALA A 418 16.62 -17.32 10.16
N HIS A 419 17.45 -16.29 10.34
CA HIS A 419 17.05 -14.90 10.59
C HIS A 419 16.17 -14.66 11.83
N VAL A 420 16.13 -15.58 12.79
CA VAL A 420 15.33 -15.42 14.02
C VAL A 420 15.87 -14.37 15.00
N GLN A 421 17.17 -14.08 14.94
CA GLN A 421 17.84 -13.07 15.76
C GLN A 421 18.79 -12.24 14.88
N PRO A 422 18.27 -11.34 14.03
CA PRO A 422 19.10 -10.53 13.16
C PRO A 422 19.96 -9.57 13.98
N SER A 423 21.22 -9.39 13.56
CA SER A 423 22.10 -8.37 14.12
C SER A 423 22.02 -7.12 13.25
N PHE A 424 21.23 -6.14 13.67
CA PHE A 424 21.13 -4.84 12.99
C PHE A 424 22.37 -4.00 13.30
N LYS A 425 23.37 -4.07 12.42
CA LYS A 425 24.66 -3.37 12.59
C LYS A 425 24.75 -2.05 11.80
N ALA A 426 23.69 -1.63 11.12
CA ALA A 426 23.73 -0.40 10.35
C ALA A 426 24.00 0.80 11.29
N PRO A 427 24.96 1.67 10.96
CA PRO A 427 25.25 2.85 11.77
C PRO A 427 24.03 3.79 11.78
N PRO A 428 23.94 4.69 12.78
CA PRO A 428 22.88 5.70 12.82
C PRO A 428 22.87 6.51 11.51
N PHE A 429 21.75 6.44 10.78
CA PHE A 429 21.63 7.06 9.46
C PHE A 429 21.16 8.51 9.57
N MET A 430 20.17 8.75 10.42
CA MET A 430 19.56 10.06 10.63
C MET A 430 20.52 11.06 11.29
N GLU A 431 21.14 10.68 12.40
CA GLU A 431 21.84 11.59 13.32
C GLU A 431 22.97 12.37 12.63
N PRO A 432 23.87 11.73 11.84
CA PRO A 432 24.92 12.47 11.12
C PRO A 432 24.37 13.40 10.02
N ARG A 433 23.11 13.21 9.61
CA ARG A 433 22.46 13.96 8.53
C ARG A 433 21.63 15.14 9.04
N LEU A 434 21.31 15.19 10.33
CA LEU A 434 20.55 16.31 10.92
C LEU A 434 21.20 17.67 10.67
N VAL A 435 22.52 17.77 10.80
CA VAL A 435 23.26 19.02 10.56
C VAL A 435 23.16 19.46 9.11
N ARG A 436 23.16 18.50 8.16
CA ARG A 436 23.00 18.81 6.72
C ARG A 436 21.58 19.23 6.40
N ALA A 437 20.58 18.57 7.00
CA ALA A 437 19.18 18.88 6.82
C ALA A 437 18.86 20.33 7.25
N ALA A 438 19.42 20.78 8.38
CA ALA A 438 19.22 22.14 8.87
C ALA A 438 19.84 23.22 7.96
N SER A 439 20.89 22.88 7.21
CA SER A 439 21.57 23.79 6.28
C SER A 439 21.01 23.75 4.84
N SER A 440 20.08 22.83 4.55
CA SER A 440 19.44 22.68 3.23
C SER A 440 18.02 23.25 3.17
N ASN A 441 17.58 23.93 4.23
CA ASN A 441 16.30 24.64 4.30
C ASN A 441 16.40 26.07 3.82
#